data_AF-A0A7S4IP83-F1
#
_entry.id   AF-A0A7S4IP83-F1
#
_cell.length_a   1.000
_cell.length_b   1.000
_cell.length_c   1.000
_cell.angle_alpha   90.00
_cell.angle_beta   90.00
_cell.angle_gamma   90.00
#
_symmetry.space_group_name_H-M   'P 1'
#
loop_
_entity.id
_entity.type
_entity.pdbx_description
1 polymer ?
#
loop_
_entity_poly.entity_id
_entity_poly.type
_entity_poly.pdbx_seq_one_letter_code
_entity_poly.pdbx_strand_id
1 'polypeptide(L)'
;MNALNVRLLFLFVSSFVSDVSSFSSYRPSQFANVQRRNGRLVSQLAAAQVDASLYDGFVPGESKELAVKDEMIGDGEEAREGCMLTVSFKGRTMFTNVEQDVDKFSFKLGEEGAVMEGWQQGLSGMKVGGKRCLRIPAGELARGPPGEDLEFEVELTSVSEGAFNEFLIKNGFGANTKTYGIIVLIVISAILPQLEKAGILSGQGLLGF
;
A
#
# COMPACT_ATOMS: atom_id res chain seq x y z
N MET A 1 -5.89 -58.66 53.57
CA MET A 1 -5.31 -57.36 53.13
C MET A 1 -6.42 -56.33 53.10
N ASN A 2 -6.20 -55.20 53.76
CA ASN A 2 -7.23 -54.39 54.42
C ASN A 2 -8.03 -53.45 53.51
N ALA A 3 -9.30 -53.32 53.88
CA ALA A 3 -10.40 -52.62 53.23
C ALA A 3 -10.38 -51.07 53.37
N LEU A 4 -9.20 -50.43 53.40
CA LEU A 4 -9.10 -48.96 53.63
C LEU A 4 -8.48 -48.14 52.49
N ASN A 5 -7.83 -48.75 51.49
CA ASN A 5 -7.10 -47.99 50.45
C ASN A 5 -7.79 -47.91 49.07
N VAL A 6 -8.98 -48.50 48.90
CA VAL A 6 -9.75 -48.41 47.62
C VAL A 6 -10.97 -47.49 47.74
N ARG A 7 -11.43 -47.19 48.97
CA ARG A 7 -12.56 -46.29 49.23
C ARG A 7 -12.19 -44.80 49.25
N LEU A 8 -10.90 -44.45 49.38
CA LEU A 8 -10.41 -43.08 49.27
C LEU A 8 -10.16 -42.63 47.81
N LEU A 9 -9.98 -43.55 46.86
CA LEU A 9 -9.78 -43.23 45.45
C LEU A 9 -11.12 -42.90 44.72
N PHE A 10 -12.26 -43.28 45.31
CA PHE A 10 -13.59 -43.06 44.73
C PHE A 10 -14.29 -41.77 45.19
N LEU A 11 -13.69 -40.98 46.08
CA LEU A 11 -14.24 -39.69 46.53
C LEU A 11 -13.56 -38.45 45.91
N PHE A 12 -12.63 -38.63 44.96
CA PHE A 12 -11.97 -37.50 44.27
C PHE A 12 -12.39 -37.35 42.79
N VAL A 13 -13.15 -38.29 42.23
CA VAL A 13 -13.57 -38.26 40.81
C VAL A 13 -14.97 -37.64 40.61
N SER A 14 -15.74 -37.37 41.68
CA SER A 14 -17.09 -36.80 41.58
C SER A 14 -17.20 -35.29 41.85
N SER A 15 -16.09 -34.58 42.13
CA SER A 15 -16.11 -33.11 42.31
C SER A 15 -15.63 -32.33 41.09
N PHE A 16 -15.35 -32.98 39.95
CA PHE A 16 -14.94 -32.30 38.71
C PHE A 16 -16.00 -32.36 37.58
N VAL A 17 -17.21 -32.84 37.87
CA VAL A 17 -18.33 -32.81 36.90
C VAL A 17 -19.58 -32.27 37.59
N SER A 18 -19.50 -31.03 38.09
CA SER A 18 -20.69 -30.26 38.50
C SER A 18 -20.54 -28.74 38.36
N ASP A 19 -19.45 -28.23 37.77
CA ASP A 19 -19.34 -26.80 37.42
C ASP A 19 -19.34 -26.58 35.91
N VAL A 20 -20.28 -27.27 35.23
CA VAL A 20 -20.68 -26.98 33.85
C VAL A 20 -22.13 -26.51 33.89
N SER A 21 -22.38 -25.42 34.59
CA SER A 21 -23.65 -24.68 34.48
C SER A 21 -23.57 -23.21 34.91
N SER A 22 -22.38 -22.72 35.28
CA SER A 22 -22.19 -21.38 35.88
C SER A 22 -21.42 -20.40 34.99
N PHE A 23 -21.42 -20.57 33.67
CA PHE A 23 -20.76 -19.61 32.77
C PHE A 23 -21.62 -19.22 31.57
N SER A 24 -22.90 -18.97 31.85
CA SER A 24 -23.78 -18.19 30.96
C SER A 24 -23.49 -16.70 31.15
N SER A 25 -22.35 -16.24 30.64
CA SER A 25 -22.12 -14.83 30.28
C SER A 25 -20.74 -14.66 29.63
N TYR A 26 -20.50 -15.34 28.52
CA TYR A 26 -19.39 -15.00 27.63
C TYR A 26 -19.92 -14.19 26.44
N ARG A 27 -19.63 -12.88 26.45
CA ARG A 27 -19.96 -11.95 25.36
C ARG A 27 -19.20 -12.36 24.08
N PRO A 28 -19.89 -12.72 22.97
CA PRO A 28 -19.22 -13.20 21.76
C PRO A 28 -18.62 -12.07 20.87
N SER A 29 -18.51 -10.83 21.35
CA SER A 29 -18.05 -9.70 20.51
C SER A 29 -16.52 -9.49 20.46
N GLN A 30 -15.73 -10.16 21.31
CA GLN A 30 -14.28 -9.93 21.37
C GLN A 30 -13.47 -10.90 20.47
N PHE A 31 -14.00 -12.07 20.11
CA PHE A 31 -13.30 -13.09 19.32
C PHE A 31 -13.38 -12.90 17.82
N ALA A 32 -14.42 -12.22 17.34
CA ALA A 32 -14.54 -11.88 15.91
C ALA A 32 -13.39 -10.98 15.44
N ASN A 33 -12.80 -10.16 16.33
CA ASN A 33 -11.71 -9.25 15.99
C ASN A 33 -10.34 -9.92 15.93
N VAL A 34 -10.13 -11.03 16.67
CA VAL A 34 -8.84 -11.75 16.67
C VAL A 34 -8.70 -12.64 15.43
N GLN A 35 -9.79 -13.31 15.03
CA GLN A 35 -9.82 -14.14 13.80
C GLN A 35 -9.62 -13.30 12.53
N ARG A 36 -10.18 -12.07 12.47
CA ARG A 36 -9.96 -11.14 11.35
C ARG A 36 -8.53 -10.61 11.25
N ARG A 37 -7.85 -10.37 12.39
CA ARG A 37 -6.45 -9.93 12.41
C ARG A 37 -5.49 -11.04 11.99
N ASN A 38 -5.71 -12.26 12.47
CA ASN A 38 -4.85 -13.39 12.16
C ASN A 38 -4.99 -13.84 10.70
N GLY A 39 -6.18 -13.76 10.10
CA GLY A 39 -6.38 -14.03 8.67
C GLY A 39 -5.61 -13.06 7.76
N ARG A 40 -5.58 -11.76 8.10
CA ARG A 40 -4.84 -10.74 7.33
C ARG A 40 -3.34 -10.97 7.38
N LEU A 41 -2.80 -11.33 8.55
CA LEU A 41 -1.37 -11.57 8.71
C LEU A 41 -0.92 -12.82 7.95
N VAL A 42 -1.71 -13.91 7.99
CA VAL A 42 -1.39 -15.13 7.23
C VAL A 42 -1.52 -14.90 5.72
N SER A 43 -2.51 -14.12 5.26
CA SER A 43 -2.62 -13.78 3.83
C SER A 43 -1.52 -12.83 3.36
N GLN A 44 -1.09 -11.87 4.19
CA GLN A 44 0.01 -10.95 3.86
C GLN A 44 1.36 -11.66 3.86
N LEU A 45 1.59 -12.58 4.82
CA LEU A 45 2.79 -13.42 4.82
C LEU A 45 2.80 -14.35 3.62
N ALA A 46 1.67 -14.96 3.25
CA ALA A 46 1.56 -15.78 2.05
C ALA A 46 1.83 -14.97 0.78
N ALA A 47 1.26 -13.77 0.64
CA ALA A 47 1.51 -12.90 -0.51
C ALA A 47 2.97 -12.46 -0.60
N ALA A 48 3.54 -11.93 0.48
CA ALA A 48 4.95 -11.50 0.52
C ALA A 48 5.92 -12.66 0.25
N GLN A 49 5.60 -13.87 0.69
CA GLN A 49 6.43 -15.05 0.49
C GLN A 49 6.30 -15.63 -0.93
N VAL A 50 5.13 -15.46 -1.56
CA VAL A 50 4.91 -15.76 -2.99
C VAL A 50 5.65 -14.76 -3.87
N ASP A 51 5.57 -13.45 -3.58
CA ASP A 51 6.23 -12.39 -4.34
C ASP A 51 7.76 -12.54 -4.29
N ALA A 52 8.31 -12.77 -3.10
CA ALA A 52 9.74 -13.05 -2.93
C ALA A 52 10.18 -14.33 -3.67
N SER A 53 9.33 -15.37 -3.71
CA SER A 53 9.64 -16.60 -4.45
C SER A 53 9.62 -16.41 -5.96
N LEU A 54 8.72 -15.58 -6.48
CA LEU A 54 8.69 -15.20 -7.90
C LEU A 54 9.93 -14.38 -8.28
N TYR A 55 10.36 -13.50 -7.38
CA TYR A 55 11.56 -12.70 -7.57
C TYR A 55 12.82 -13.55 -7.67
N ASP A 56 13.04 -14.46 -6.72
CA ASP A 56 14.21 -15.32 -6.70
C ASP A 56 14.20 -16.35 -7.85
N GLY A 57 13.02 -16.73 -8.33
CA GLY A 57 12.81 -17.63 -9.48
C GLY A 57 12.76 -16.94 -10.84
N PHE A 58 12.94 -15.62 -10.91
CA PHE A 58 12.87 -14.88 -12.17
C PHE A 58 14.02 -15.26 -13.12
N VAL A 59 13.68 -15.68 -14.33
CA VAL A 59 14.63 -16.07 -15.37
C VAL A 59 14.57 -15.05 -16.51
N PRO A 60 15.67 -14.32 -16.78
CA PRO A 60 15.69 -13.35 -17.86
C PRO A 60 15.38 -13.98 -19.22
N GLY A 61 14.45 -13.39 -19.97
CA GLY A 61 14.00 -13.81 -21.29
C GLY A 61 12.89 -14.87 -21.28
N GLU A 62 12.58 -15.46 -20.12
CA GLU A 62 11.55 -16.51 -19.99
C GLU A 62 10.37 -16.07 -19.12
N SER A 63 10.65 -15.34 -18.03
CA SER A 63 9.62 -14.82 -17.14
C SER A 63 8.77 -13.75 -17.84
N LYS A 64 7.44 -13.82 -17.67
CA LYS A 64 6.48 -12.87 -18.24
C LYS A 64 5.74 -12.03 -17.20
N GLU A 65 5.91 -12.37 -15.94
CA GLU A 65 5.24 -11.74 -14.81
C GLU A 65 6.19 -10.80 -14.09
N LEU A 66 5.63 -9.73 -13.53
CA LEU A 66 6.36 -8.80 -12.67
C LEU A 66 6.79 -9.51 -11.39
N ALA A 67 8.07 -9.51 -11.09
CA ALA A 67 8.61 -10.01 -9.84
C ALA A 67 8.89 -8.86 -8.88
N VAL A 68 8.44 -8.99 -7.64
CA VAL A 68 8.54 -7.96 -6.61
C VAL A 68 9.16 -8.53 -5.35
N LYS A 69 10.09 -7.81 -4.74
CA LYS A 69 10.71 -8.20 -3.47
C LYS A 69 10.85 -6.98 -2.56
N ASP A 70 10.24 -7.06 -1.39
CA ASP A 70 10.44 -6.07 -0.34
C ASP A 70 11.74 -6.37 0.43
N GLU A 71 12.73 -5.49 0.30
CA GLU A 71 13.94 -5.56 1.12
C GLU A 71 13.74 -4.88 2.47
N MET A 72 13.02 -3.76 2.45
CA MET A 72 12.69 -2.99 3.65
C MET A 72 11.26 -2.48 3.55
N ILE A 73 10.46 -2.78 4.55
CA ILE A 73 9.10 -2.25 4.66
C ILE A 73 9.18 -0.92 5.41
N GLY A 74 8.80 0.17 4.73
CA GLY A 74 8.72 1.49 5.33
C GLY A 74 7.61 1.61 6.38
N ASP A 75 7.70 2.63 7.22
CA ASP A 75 6.72 2.93 8.28
C ASP A 75 5.88 4.18 8.01
N GLY A 76 6.18 4.93 6.95
CA GLY A 76 5.48 6.16 6.59
C GLY A 76 4.21 5.94 5.75
N GLU A 77 3.82 6.99 5.02
CA GLU A 77 2.61 6.99 4.19
C GLU A 77 2.65 5.91 3.12
N GLU A 78 1.47 5.34 2.82
CA GLU A 78 1.30 4.28 1.84
C GLU A 78 1.05 4.87 0.46
N ALA A 79 1.75 4.36 -0.54
CA ALA A 79 1.57 4.71 -1.94
C ALA A 79 0.20 4.23 -2.43
N ARG A 80 -0.72 5.17 -2.63
CA ARG A 80 -2.07 4.93 -3.17
C ARG A 80 -2.24 5.56 -4.54
N GLU A 81 -3.18 5.02 -5.29
CA GLU A 81 -3.58 5.57 -6.58
C GLU A 81 -3.98 7.05 -6.45
N GLY A 82 -3.48 7.88 -7.36
CA GLY A 82 -3.68 9.32 -7.38
C GLY A 82 -2.67 10.13 -6.55
N CYS A 83 -1.83 9.49 -5.74
CA CYS A 83 -0.77 10.17 -4.98
C CYS A 83 0.43 10.50 -5.85
N MET A 84 1.12 11.59 -5.53
CA MET A 84 2.40 11.90 -6.14
C MET A 84 3.51 11.24 -5.33
N LEU A 85 4.16 10.24 -5.91
CA LEU A 85 5.26 9.50 -5.30
C LEU A 85 6.58 10.16 -5.69
N THR A 86 7.49 10.29 -4.74
CA THR A 86 8.89 10.64 -4.99
C THR A 86 9.76 9.47 -4.58
N VAL A 87 10.46 8.90 -5.54
CA VAL A 87 11.34 7.74 -5.36
C VAL A 87 12.77 8.06 -5.76
N SER A 88 13.73 7.40 -5.13
CA SER A 88 15.07 7.19 -5.67
C SER A 88 15.13 5.79 -6.25
N PHE A 89 15.80 5.58 -7.38
CA PHE A 89 15.92 4.25 -7.97
C PHE A 89 17.23 4.01 -8.68
N LYS A 90 17.64 2.74 -8.68
CA LYS A 90 18.72 2.21 -9.51
C LYS A 90 18.14 1.17 -10.44
N GLY A 91 18.11 1.49 -11.73
CA GLY A 91 17.70 0.57 -12.78
C GLY A 91 18.90 -0.08 -13.44
N ARG A 92 18.78 -1.36 -13.82
CA ARG A 92 19.75 -2.02 -14.68
C ARG A 92 19.06 -2.91 -15.71
N THR A 93 19.69 -3.04 -16.86
CA THR A 93 19.30 -4.01 -17.89
C THR A 93 19.95 -5.36 -17.58
N MET A 94 19.18 -6.45 -17.63
CA MET A 94 19.67 -7.78 -17.26
C MET A 94 20.66 -8.38 -18.27
N PHE A 95 20.52 -8.08 -19.57
CA PHE A 95 21.40 -8.64 -20.58
C PHE A 95 22.61 -7.75 -20.85
N THR A 96 22.39 -6.44 -20.97
CA THR A 96 23.46 -5.48 -21.30
C THR A 96 24.16 -4.89 -20.09
N ASN A 97 23.66 -5.09 -18.86
CA ASN A 97 24.19 -4.55 -17.61
C ASN A 97 24.42 -3.02 -17.65
N VAL A 98 23.65 -2.31 -18.47
CA VAL A 98 23.59 -0.85 -18.44
C VAL A 98 22.82 -0.44 -17.21
N GLU A 99 23.47 0.33 -16.34
CA GLU A 99 22.92 0.84 -15.09
C GLU A 99 22.51 2.32 -15.23
N GLN A 100 21.46 2.69 -14.54
CA GLN A 100 20.98 4.06 -14.41
C GLN A 100 20.59 4.32 -12.97
N ASP A 101 21.21 5.34 -12.37
CA ASP A 101 20.91 5.80 -11.01
C ASP A 101 20.19 7.14 -11.06
N VAL A 102 19.08 7.24 -10.34
CA VAL A 102 18.26 8.46 -10.27
C VAL A 102 17.87 8.72 -8.82
N ASP A 103 18.43 9.78 -8.25
CA ASP A 103 18.20 10.15 -6.84
C ASP A 103 16.79 10.66 -6.55
N LYS A 104 16.12 11.30 -7.52
CA LYS A 104 14.79 11.87 -7.34
C LYS A 104 13.98 11.79 -8.62
N PHE A 105 12.99 10.91 -8.61
CA PHE A 105 11.99 10.79 -9.67
C PHE A 105 10.62 10.91 -9.05
N SER A 106 9.80 11.84 -9.55
CA SER A 106 8.45 12.07 -9.05
C SER A 106 7.42 11.80 -10.12
N PHE A 107 6.40 11.04 -9.78
CA PHE A 107 5.32 10.68 -10.69
C PHE A 107 4.03 10.44 -9.93
N LYS A 108 2.90 10.50 -10.64
CA LYS A 108 1.59 10.20 -10.06
C LYS A 108 1.27 8.72 -10.25
N LEU A 109 1.00 8.01 -9.15
CA LEU A 109 0.57 6.62 -9.21
C LEU A 109 -0.86 6.55 -9.78
N GLY A 110 -1.13 5.63 -10.70
CA GLY A 110 -2.41 5.47 -11.39
C GLY A 110 -2.62 6.37 -12.62
N GLU A 111 -1.68 7.25 -12.95
CA GLU A 111 -1.77 8.04 -14.18
C GLU A 111 -1.26 7.22 -15.39
N GLU A 112 -2.17 6.93 -16.33
CA GLU A 112 -1.85 6.22 -17.56
C GLU A 112 -0.75 6.93 -18.35
N GLY A 113 0.30 6.20 -18.71
CA GLY A 113 1.40 6.70 -19.54
C GLY A 113 2.44 7.56 -18.80
N ALA A 114 2.23 7.89 -17.51
CA ALA A 114 3.20 8.63 -16.71
C ALA A 114 4.45 7.79 -16.36
N VAL A 115 4.26 6.49 -16.12
CA VAL A 115 5.34 5.53 -15.80
C VAL A 115 5.05 4.17 -16.44
N MET A 116 6.07 3.31 -16.54
CA MET A 116 5.93 1.94 -17.02
C MET A 116 4.95 1.12 -16.15
N GLU A 117 4.21 0.21 -16.78
CA GLU A 117 3.14 -0.52 -16.11
C GLU A 117 3.65 -1.40 -14.97
N GLY A 118 4.83 -2.00 -15.12
CA GLY A 118 5.47 -2.76 -14.03
C GLY A 118 5.74 -1.91 -12.78
N TRP A 119 5.93 -0.60 -12.90
CA TRP A 119 6.04 0.31 -11.76
C TRP A 119 4.68 0.66 -11.15
N GLN A 120 3.66 0.84 -11.99
CA GLN A 120 2.30 1.08 -11.51
C GLN A 120 1.81 -0.08 -10.63
N GLN A 121 2.09 -1.31 -11.07
CA GLN A 121 1.76 -2.52 -10.31
C GLN A 121 2.72 -2.73 -9.13
N GLY A 122 4.03 -2.60 -9.35
CA GLY A 122 5.05 -2.96 -8.37
C GLY A 122 5.22 -2.00 -7.20
N LEU A 123 4.89 -0.71 -7.37
CA LEU A 123 5.04 0.31 -6.31
C LEU A 123 3.74 0.57 -5.54
N SER A 124 2.62 0.00 -6.00
CA SER A 124 1.35 0.08 -5.29
C SER A 124 1.47 -0.54 -3.88
N GLY A 125 0.95 0.17 -2.87
CA GLY A 125 0.98 -0.29 -1.48
C GLY A 125 2.36 -0.20 -0.80
N MET A 126 3.39 0.30 -1.48
CA MET A 126 4.70 0.55 -0.88
C MET A 126 4.61 1.71 0.13
N LYS A 127 5.40 1.68 1.20
CA LYS A 127 5.40 2.73 2.24
C LYS A 127 6.65 3.60 2.19
N VAL A 128 6.51 4.88 2.54
CA VAL A 128 7.65 5.81 2.67
C VAL A 128 8.69 5.24 3.62
N GLY A 129 9.96 5.34 3.23
CA GLY A 129 11.11 4.72 3.88
C GLY A 129 11.33 3.26 3.49
N GLY A 130 10.48 2.69 2.63
CA GLY A 130 10.61 1.32 2.14
C GLY A 130 11.62 1.21 0.99
N LYS A 131 12.18 0.01 0.83
CA LYS A 131 13.04 -0.40 -0.30
C LYS A 131 12.48 -1.66 -0.94
N ARG A 132 12.28 -1.60 -2.25
CA ARG A 132 11.65 -2.66 -3.03
C ARG A 132 12.42 -2.89 -4.31
N CYS A 133 12.70 -4.15 -4.60
CA CYS A 133 13.32 -4.58 -5.84
C CYS A 133 12.24 -5.10 -6.80
N LEU A 134 12.32 -4.68 -8.05
CA LEU A 134 11.38 -5.03 -9.12
C LEU A 134 12.14 -5.65 -10.28
N ARG A 135 11.68 -6.81 -10.77
CA ARG A 135 12.13 -7.41 -12.03
C ARG A 135 11.00 -7.36 -13.03
N ILE A 136 11.21 -6.58 -14.08
CA ILE A 136 10.21 -6.27 -15.08
C ILE A 136 10.63 -6.94 -16.38
N PRO A 137 9.86 -7.93 -16.86
CA PRO A 137 10.17 -8.58 -18.12
C PRO A 137 9.96 -7.63 -19.30
N ALA A 138 10.72 -7.84 -20.36
CA ALA A 138 10.58 -7.15 -21.62
C ALA A 138 9.17 -7.35 -22.20
N GLY A 139 8.56 -6.29 -22.74
CA GLY A 139 7.22 -6.36 -23.33
C GLY A 139 6.33 -5.23 -22.82
N GLU A 140 5.05 -5.50 -22.61
CA GLU A 140 4.06 -4.47 -22.27
C GLU A 140 4.35 -3.79 -20.91
N LEU A 141 4.94 -4.54 -19.97
CA LEU A 141 5.27 -4.03 -18.64
C LEU A 141 6.49 -3.10 -18.60
N ALA A 142 7.40 -3.23 -19.57
CA ALA A 142 8.64 -2.47 -19.66
C ALA A 142 8.56 -1.42 -20.76
N ARG A 143 8.88 -0.16 -20.44
CA ARG A 143 9.06 0.91 -21.44
C ARG A 143 10.54 1.09 -21.84
N GLY A 144 11.32 0.01 -21.74
CA GLY A 144 12.76 -0.05 -21.99
C GLY A 144 13.12 -0.48 -23.42
N PRO A 145 14.41 -0.77 -23.68
CA PRO A 145 14.84 -1.32 -24.96
C PRO A 145 14.10 -2.62 -25.29
N PRO A 146 13.77 -2.87 -26.57
CA PRO A 146 13.03 -4.07 -26.95
C PRO A 146 13.83 -5.33 -26.61
N GLY A 147 13.20 -6.25 -25.86
CA GLY A 147 13.79 -7.53 -25.48
C GLY A 147 14.73 -7.50 -24.27
N GLU A 148 14.83 -6.37 -23.56
CA GLU A 148 15.62 -6.27 -22.32
C GLU A 148 14.74 -6.36 -21.08
N ASP A 149 15.05 -7.32 -20.21
CA ASP A 149 14.46 -7.36 -18.88
C ASP A 149 15.17 -6.36 -17.98
N LEU A 150 14.41 -5.73 -17.10
CA LEU A 150 14.89 -4.64 -16.26
C LEU A 150 14.81 -5.03 -14.80
N GLU A 151 15.84 -4.72 -14.04
CA GLU A 151 15.83 -4.79 -12.58
C GLU A 151 15.89 -3.38 -12.01
N PHE A 152 15.04 -3.07 -11.04
CA PHE A 152 15.01 -1.79 -10.37
C PHE A 152 15.07 -2.01 -8.86
N GLU A 153 16.02 -1.36 -8.20
CA GLU A 153 15.99 -1.14 -6.76
C GLU A 153 15.36 0.23 -6.53
N VAL A 154 14.19 0.27 -5.91
CA VAL A 154 13.40 1.49 -5.70
C VAL A 154 13.26 1.76 -4.21
N GLU A 155 13.51 3.01 -3.81
CA GLU A 155 13.31 3.51 -2.45
C GLU A 155 12.28 4.63 -2.46
N LEU A 156 11.22 4.49 -1.65
CA LEU A 156 10.16 5.48 -1.58
C LEU A 156 10.51 6.54 -0.54
N THR A 157 10.88 7.73 -1.02
CA THR A 157 11.36 8.82 -0.16
C THR A 157 10.24 9.71 0.35
N SER A 158 9.17 9.90 -0.43
CA SER A 158 8.04 10.72 -0.05
C SER A 158 6.78 10.31 -0.80
N VAL A 159 5.65 10.41 -0.13
CA VAL A 159 4.32 10.40 -0.72
C VAL A 159 3.74 11.77 -0.45
N SER A 160 3.26 12.44 -1.49
CA SER A 160 2.37 13.57 -1.32
C SER A 160 1.02 13.17 -1.88
N GLU A 161 0.13 12.75 -0.98
CA GLU A 161 -1.29 12.93 -1.22
C GLU A 161 -1.44 14.44 -1.45
N GLY A 162 -1.91 14.87 -2.62
CA GLY A 162 -2.22 16.28 -2.81
C GLY A 162 -3.14 16.64 -1.64
N ALA A 163 -2.71 17.47 -0.69
CA ALA A 163 -3.36 17.63 0.62
C ALA A 163 -4.86 17.96 0.51
N PHE A 164 -5.24 18.52 -0.63
CA PHE A 164 -6.60 18.73 -1.03
C PHE A 164 -7.40 17.43 -1.24
N ASN A 165 -6.83 16.40 -1.84
CA ASN A 165 -7.46 15.10 -2.09
C ASN A 165 -7.81 14.38 -0.79
N GLU A 166 -6.89 14.33 0.19
CA GLU A 166 -7.18 13.79 1.51
C GLU A 166 -8.28 14.61 2.21
N PHE A 167 -8.21 15.94 2.15
CA PHE A 167 -9.26 16.81 2.66
C PHE A 167 -10.62 16.52 2.01
N LEU A 168 -10.67 16.33 0.69
CA LEU A 168 -11.91 16.05 -0.02
C LEU A 168 -12.49 14.70 0.39
N ILE A 169 -11.67 13.65 0.43
CA ILE A 169 -12.10 12.31 0.82
C ILE A 169 -12.57 12.30 2.28
N LYS A 170 -11.83 12.96 3.17
CA LYS A 170 -12.15 13.08 4.60
C LYS A 170 -13.42 13.89 4.87
N ASN A 171 -13.73 14.86 4.01
CA ASN A 171 -14.94 15.68 4.10
C ASN A 171 -16.09 15.17 3.20
N GLY A 172 -15.99 13.97 2.64
CA GLY A 172 -17.07 13.32 1.89
C GLY A 172 -17.30 13.85 0.48
N PHE A 173 -16.35 14.59 -0.08
CA PHE A 173 -16.37 15.03 -1.47
C PHE A 173 -15.76 13.92 -2.35
N GLY A 174 -16.59 13.29 -3.17
CA GLY A 174 -16.20 12.12 -3.98
C GLY A 174 -15.10 12.40 -5.00
N ALA A 175 -14.24 11.39 -5.23
CA ALA A 175 -13.01 11.47 -5.99
C ALA A 175 -13.16 11.50 -7.53
N ASN A 176 -14.20 12.13 -8.08
CA ASN A 176 -14.40 12.19 -9.53
C ASN A 176 -13.89 13.53 -10.13
N THR A 177 -13.29 13.47 -11.32
CA THR A 177 -12.70 14.61 -12.06
C THR A 177 -13.63 15.82 -12.17
N LYS A 178 -14.95 15.59 -12.29
CA LYS A 178 -15.96 16.67 -12.38
C LYS A 178 -16.21 17.36 -11.04
N THR A 179 -16.19 16.61 -9.93
CA THR A 179 -16.36 17.11 -8.56
C THR A 179 -15.16 17.94 -8.13
N TYR A 180 -13.93 17.56 -8.48
CA TYR A 180 -12.76 18.41 -8.23
C TYR A 180 -12.89 19.78 -8.90
N GLY A 181 -13.32 19.83 -10.16
CA GLY A 181 -13.53 21.09 -10.87
C GLY A 181 -14.53 22.02 -10.17
N ILE A 182 -15.67 21.47 -9.72
CA ILE A 182 -16.70 22.25 -9.03
C ILE A 182 -16.20 22.76 -7.68
N ILE A 183 -15.51 21.94 -6.90
CA ILE A 183 -15.05 22.34 -5.57
C ILE A 183 -13.88 23.34 -5.67
N VAL A 184 -12.97 23.15 -6.62
CA VAL A 184 -11.91 24.12 -6.90
C VAL A 184 -12.52 25.46 -7.30
N LEU A 185 -13.57 25.50 -8.13
CA LEU A 185 -14.28 26.74 -8.46
C LEU A 185 -14.96 27.38 -7.24
N ILE A 186 -15.57 26.59 -6.35
CA ILE A 186 -16.19 27.11 -5.12
C ILE A 186 -15.14 27.69 -4.17
N VAL A 187 -14.03 26.98 -3.95
CA VAL A 187 -12.95 27.41 -3.07
C VAL A 187 -12.24 28.64 -3.63
N ILE A 188 -11.93 28.65 -4.94
CA ILE A 188 -11.37 29.82 -5.64
C ILE A 188 -12.34 31.00 -5.55
N SER A 189 -13.64 30.81 -5.77
CA SER A 189 -14.65 31.87 -5.64
C SER A 189 -14.79 32.42 -4.21
N ALA A 190 -14.62 31.58 -3.19
CA ALA A 190 -14.67 32.01 -1.79
C ALA A 190 -13.39 32.74 -1.33
N ILE A 191 -12.24 32.38 -1.89
CA ILE A 191 -10.94 32.93 -1.53
C ILE A 191 -10.58 34.16 -2.39
N LEU A 192 -11.01 34.24 -3.65
CA LEU A 192 -10.81 35.41 -4.53
C LEU A 192 -11.13 36.75 -3.85
N PRO A 193 -12.31 36.95 -3.21
CA PRO A 193 -12.64 38.22 -2.58
C PRO A 193 -11.75 38.52 -1.37
N GLN A 194 -11.15 37.50 -0.75
CA GLN A 194 -10.19 37.68 0.35
C GLN A 194 -8.80 38.07 -0.19
N LEU A 195 -8.41 37.52 -1.34
CA LEU A 195 -7.14 37.85 -2.01
C LEU A 195 -7.16 39.25 -2.64
N GLU A 196 -8.31 39.67 -3.16
CA GLU A 196 -8.52 41.04 -3.65
C GLU A 196 -8.48 42.06 -2.50
N LYS A 197 -9.16 41.78 -1.38
CA LYS A 197 -9.09 42.61 -0.17
C LYS A 197 -7.70 42.64 0.46
N ALA A 198 -6.94 41.56 0.35
CA ALA A 198 -5.55 41.50 0.81
C ALA A 198 -4.55 42.19 -0.14
N GLY A 199 -5.02 42.75 -1.26
CA GLY A 199 -4.18 43.44 -2.24
C GLY A 199 -3.24 42.52 -3.02
N ILE A 200 -3.43 41.20 -2.94
CA ILE A 200 -2.57 40.19 -3.59
C ILE A 200 -2.88 40.13 -5.10
N LEU A 201 -4.13 40.43 -5.48
CA LEU A 201 -4.59 40.49 -6.86
C LEU A 201 -4.77 41.96 -7.28
N SER A 202 -3.68 42.73 -7.33
CA SER A 202 -3.75 44.09 -7.88
C SER A 202 -3.78 44.06 -9.41
N GLY A 203 -5.00 44.05 -9.96
CA GLY A 203 -5.34 44.56 -11.30
C GLY A 203 -4.79 43.81 -12.51
N GLN A 204 -5.58 42.87 -13.06
CA GLN A 204 -6.02 42.87 -14.46
C GLN A 204 -7.33 42.06 -14.55
N GLY A 205 -8.34 42.65 -15.20
CA GLY A 205 -9.71 42.15 -15.21
C GLY A 205 -9.85 40.81 -15.90
N LEU A 206 -10.48 39.86 -15.21
CA LEU A 206 -10.90 38.55 -15.74
C LEU A 206 -12.32 38.60 -16.34
N LEU A 207 -12.75 39.78 -16.80
CA LEU A 207 -14.02 40.03 -17.49
C LEU A 207 -13.80 40.88 -18.75
N GLY A 208 -12.92 40.37 -19.61
CA GLY A 208 -12.77 40.85 -20.98
C GLY A 208 -12.48 39.65 -21.87
N PHE A 209 -13.53 38.86 -22.15
CA PHE A 209 -13.85 38.10 -23.36
C PHE A 209 -14.88 37.02 -23.02
#